data_AF-A0A7H4LZH6-F1
#
_entry.id   AF-A0A7H4LZH6-F1
#
_cell.length_a   1.000
_cell.length_b   1.000
_cell.length_c   1.000
_cell.angle_alpha   90.00
_cell.angle_beta   90.00
_cell.angle_gamma   90.00
#
_symmetry.space_group_name_H-M   'P 1'
#
loop_
_entity.id
_entity.type
_entity.pdbx_description
1 polymer ?
#
loop_
_entity_poly.entity_id
_entity_poly.type
_entity_poly.pdbx_seq_one_letter_code
_entity_poly.pdbx_strand_id
1 'polypeptide(L)'
;MPALKLIFAALVALLLIFQFTASIQYAALATVLVMGIFAFGNVPGLQVYVVQKAEQYTPGAVDVASGLNIAAFNIGIALGSVIGGQTVEHYGLDQTPWIGALIVLVALLLVVLSGPAR
;
A
#
# COMPACT_ATOMS: atom_id res chain seq x y z
N MET A 1 8.59 -8.68 -9.96
CA MET A 1 9.10 -8.01 -8.75
C MET A 1 9.63 -6.57 -8.91
N PRO A 2 10.19 -6.11 -10.05
CA PRO A 2 10.71 -4.73 -10.12
C PRO A 2 9.61 -3.67 -10.00
N ALA A 3 8.42 -3.92 -10.57
CA ALA A 3 7.27 -3.01 -10.47
C ALA A 3 6.83 -2.76 -9.01
N LEU A 4 6.76 -3.81 -8.18
CA LEU A 4 6.32 -3.70 -6.79
C LEU A 4 7.30 -2.86 -5.93
N LYS A 5 8.61 -3.04 -6.17
CA LYS A 5 9.65 -2.23 -5.51
C LYS A 5 9.54 -0.75 -5.90
N LEU A 6 9.30 -0.45 -7.18
CA LEU A 6 9.09 0.92 -7.67
C LEU A 6 7.85 1.56 -7.04
N ILE A 7 6.73 0.84 -6.96
CA ILE A 7 5.49 1.34 -6.37
C ILE A 7 5.68 1.67 -4.90
N PHE A 8 6.27 0.76 -4.12
CA PHE A 8 6.51 1.00 -2.70
C PHE A 8 7.52 2.13 -2.46
N ALA A 9 8.61 2.21 -3.25
CA ALA A 9 9.55 3.32 -3.15
C ALA A 9 8.89 4.67 -3.50
N ALA A 10 8.05 4.70 -4.54
CA ALA A 10 7.28 5.90 -4.89
C ALA A 10 6.31 6.29 -3.78
N LEU A 11 5.63 5.34 -3.13
CA LEU A 11 4.73 5.60 -2.00
C LEU A 11 5.47 6.16 -0.79
N VAL A 12 6.65 5.62 -0.44
CA VAL A 12 7.50 6.19 0.63
C VAL A 12 7.86 7.64 0.29
N ALA A 13 8.33 7.90 -0.93
CA ALA A 13 8.68 9.25 -1.36
C ALA A 13 7.48 10.21 -1.31
N LEU A 14 6.30 9.76 -1.78
CA LEU A 14 5.07 10.57 -1.77
C LEU A 14 4.60 10.89 -0.35
N LEU A 15 4.69 9.94 0.59
CA LEU A 15 4.35 10.17 1.99
C LEU A 15 5.31 11.16 2.68
N LEU A 16 6.61 11.09 2.37
CA LEU A 16 7.59 12.06 2.86
C LEU A 16 7.36 13.44 2.24
N ILE A 17 7.05 13.53 0.95
CA ILE A 17 6.69 14.79 0.30
C ILE A 17 5.41 15.35 0.91
N PHE A 18 4.42 14.49 1.20
CA PHE A 18 3.16 14.90 1.81
C PHE A 18 3.34 15.57 3.17
N GLN A 19 4.34 15.15 3.96
CA GLN A 19 4.67 15.82 5.22
C GLN A 19 4.95 17.32 5.04
N PHE A 20 5.61 17.70 3.94
CA PHE A 20 5.91 19.10 3.64
C PHE A 20 4.77 19.79 2.92
N THR A 21 4.07 19.07 2.01
CA THR A 21 2.96 19.65 1.25
C THR A 21 1.67 19.78 2.04
N ALA A 22 1.52 19.08 3.17
CA ALA A 22 0.35 19.13 4.05
C ALA A 22 0.00 20.55 4.52
N SER A 23 1.00 21.42 4.66
CA SER A 23 0.81 22.83 5.05
C SER A 23 0.25 23.73 3.94
N ILE A 24 0.25 23.28 2.68
CA ILE A 24 -0.18 24.06 1.51
C ILE A 24 -1.33 23.31 0.82
N GLN A 25 -2.56 23.80 0.96
CA GLN A 25 -3.78 23.12 0.50
C GLN A 25 -3.73 22.58 -0.93
N TYR A 26 -3.24 23.38 -1.90
CA TYR A 26 -3.13 22.95 -3.29
C TYR A 26 -2.05 21.88 -3.51
N ALA A 27 -0.92 21.99 -2.80
CA ALA A 27 0.15 21.01 -2.88
C ALA A 27 -0.27 19.69 -2.21
N ALA A 28 -0.93 19.76 -1.05
CA ALA A 28 -1.49 18.62 -0.35
C ALA A 28 -2.46 17.84 -1.25
N LEU A 29 -3.38 18.55 -1.92
CA LEU A 29 -4.32 17.95 -2.87
C LEU A 29 -3.58 17.22 -4.01
N ALA A 30 -2.61 17.87 -4.65
CA ALA A 30 -1.84 17.27 -5.74
C ALA A 30 -1.07 16.02 -5.26
N THR A 31 -0.41 16.08 -4.10
CA THR A 31 0.33 14.94 -3.55
C THR A 31 -0.60 13.78 -3.20
N VAL A 32 -1.77 14.04 -2.59
CA VAL A 32 -2.76 13.01 -2.25
C VAL A 32 -3.35 12.36 -3.50
N LEU A 33 -3.62 13.14 -4.55
CA LEU A 33 -4.11 12.58 -5.82
C LEU A 33 -3.10 11.62 -6.44
N VAL A 34 -1.83 12.04 -6.55
CA VAL A 34 -0.76 11.19 -7.07
C VAL A 34 -0.56 9.96 -6.18
N MET A 35 -0.55 10.14 -4.86
CA MET A 35 -0.48 9.04 -3.90
C MET A 35 -1.64 8.05 -4.09
N GLY A 36 -2.87 8.53 -4.27
CA GLY A 36 -4.04 7.69 -4.53
C GLY A 36 -3.89 6.84 -5.79
N ILE A 37 -3.35 7.41 -6.87
CA ILE A 37 -3.08 6.67 -8.11
C ILE A 37 -2.09 5.53 -7.87
N PHE A 38 -0.98 5.79 -7.18
CA PHE A 38 0.01 4.74 -6.90
C PHE A 38 -0.47 3.72 -5.87
N ALA A 39 -1.25 4.15 -4.87
CA ALA A 39 -1.77 3.28 -3.82
C ALA A 39 -2.83 2.32 -4.36
N PHE A 40 -3.82 2.83 -5.11
CA PHE A 40 -4.97 2.06 -5.55
C PHE A 40 -4.88 1.54 -6.98
N GLY A 41 -4.14 2.21 -7.86
CA GLY A 41 -4.05 1.81 -9.28
C GLY A 41 -3.46 0.41 -9.48
N ASN A 42 -2.65 -0.07 -8.53
CA ASN A 42 -2.00 -1.37 -8.60
C ASN A 42 -2.84 -2.52 -8.04
N VAL A 43 -3.82 -2.24 -7.17
CA VAL A 43 -4.64 -3.24 -6.48
C VAL A 43 -5.50 -4.07 -7.45
N PRO A 44 -6.33 -3.47 -8.34
CA PRO A 44 -7.16 -4.27 -9.25
C PRO A 44 -6.33 -5.02 -10.29
N GLY A 45 -5.20 -4.44 -10.76
CA GLY A 45 -4.29 -5.10 -11.68
C GLY A 45 -3.65 -6.36 -11.10
N LEU A 46 -3.20 -6.30 -9.83
CA LEU A 46 -2.63 -7.45 -9.14
C LEU A 46 -3.71 -8.49 -8.78
N GLN A 47 -4.92 -8.06 -8.40
CA GLN A 47 -6.02 -8.96 -8.08
C GLN A 47 -6.44 -9.79 -9.29
N VAL A 48 -6.62 -9.15 -10.46
CA VAL A 48 -6.93 -9.85 -11.72
C VAL A 48 -5.80 -10.79 -12.13
N TYR A 49 -4.53 -10.37 -11.96
CA TYR A 49 -3.37 -11.21 -12.27
C TYR A 49 -3.32 -12.49 -11.43
N VAL A 50 -3.60 -12.40 -10.12
CA VAL A 50 -3.63 -13.56 -9.22
C VAL A 50 -4.74 -14.54 -9.61
N VAL A 51 -5.93 -14.01 -9.95
CA VAL A 51 -7.06 -14.82 -10.40
C VAL A 51 -6.73 -15.54 -11.70
N GLN A 52 -6.19 -14.85 -12.70
CA GLN A 52 -5.79 -15.45 -13.99
C GLN A 52 -4.69 -16.51 -13.83
N LYS A 53 -3.71 -16.26 -12.95
CA LYS A 53 -2.69 -17.27 -12.62
C LYS A 53 -3.30 -18.47 -11.91
N ALA A 54 -4.20 -18.28 -10.95
CA ALA A 54 -4.87 -19.38 -10.28
C ALA A 54 -5.71 -20.20 -11.27
N GLU A 55 -6.42 -19.56 -12.21
CA GLU A 55 -7.17 -20.25 -13.27
C GLU A 55 -6.27 -21.13 -14.16
N GLN A 56 -5.04 -20.67 -14.46
CA GLN A 56 -4.11 -21.41 -15.30
C GLN A 56 -3.44 -22.61 -14.60
N TYR A 57 -3.07 -22.48 -13.33
CA TYR A 57 -2.25 -23.47 -12.64
C TYR A 57 -3.05 -24.34 -11.66
N THR A 58 -4.16 -23.85 -11.12
CA THR A 58 -5.01 -24.59 -10.16
C THR A 58 -6.46 -24.08 -10.22
N PRO A 59 -7.23 -24.45 -11.25
CA PRO A 59 -8.58 -23.89 -11.52
C PRO A 59 -9.55 -24.00 -10.35
N GLY A 60 -9.42 -25.03 -9.50
CA GLY A 60 -10.27 -25.25 -8.33
C GLY A 60 -9.95 -24.39 -7.10
N ALA A 61 -8.87 -23.60 -7.12
CA ALA A 61 -8.42 -22.79 -5.98
C ALA A 61 -8.58 -21.27 -6.19
N VAL A 62 -9.19 -20.84 -7.30
CA VAL A 62 -9.34 -19.43 -7.68
C VAL A 62 -10.14 -18.64 -6.66
N ASP A 63 -11.28 -19.18 -6.21
CA ASP A 63 -12.16 -18.54 -5.23
C ASP A 63 -11.47 -18.36 -3.87
N VAL A 64 -10.68 -19.36 -3.46
CA VAL A 64 -9.91 -19.32 -2.21
C VAL A 64 -8.78 -18.29 -2.30
N ALA A 65 -8.07 -18.24 -3.44
CA ALA A 65 -6.99 -17.27 -3.66
C ALA A 65 -7.53 -15.82 -3.71
N SER A 66 -8.65 -15.60 -4.37
CA SER A 66 -9.32 -14.29 -4.44
C SER A 66 -9.85 -13.87 -3.06
N GLY A 67 -10.53 -14.77 -2.35
CA GLY A 67 -11.03 -14.52 -1.00
C GLY A 67 -9.92 -14.19 0.00
N LEU A 68 -8.78 -14.89 -0.09
CA LEU A 68 -7.62 -14.62 0.76
C LEU A 68 -6.99 -13.25 0.48
N ASN A 69 -6.93 -12.82 -0.79
CA ASN A 69 -6.45 -11.49 -1.16
C ASN A 69 -7.35 -10.38 -0.57
N ILE A 70 -8.67 -10.53 -0.71
CA ILE A 70 -9.64 -9.60 -0.12
C ILE A 70 -9.52 -9.58 1.41
N ALA A 71 -9.37 -10.74 2.05
CA ALA A 71 -9.18 -10.82 3.51
C ALA A 71 -7.90 -10.10 3.95
N ALA A 72 -6.78 -10.33 3.25
CA ALA A 72 -5.51 -9.65 3.52
C ALA A 72 -5.63 -8.12 3.38
N PHE A 73 -6.36 -7.64 2.38
CA PHE A 73 -6.63 -6.21 2.19
C PHE A 73 -7.44 -5.62 3.35
N ASN A 74 -8.49 -6.31 3.79
CA ASN A 74 -9.30 -5.87 4.93
C ASN A 74 -8.49 -5.83 6.24
N ILE A 75 -7.63 -6.83 6.47
CA ILE A 75 -6.71 -6.83 7.63
C ILE A 75 -5.76 -5.64 7.55
N GLY A 76 -5.20 -5.36 6.37
CA GLY A 76 -4.34 -4.20 6.14
C GLY A 76 -5.03 -2.88 6.48
N ILE A 77 -6.28 -2.70 6.03
CA ILE A 77 -7.09 -1.51 6.36
C ILE A 77 -7.37 -1.44 7.86
N ALA A 78 -7.77 -2.55 8.49
CA ALA A 78 -8.07 -2.59 9.91
C ALA A 78 -6.84 -2.19 10.74
N LEU A 79 -5.68 -2.78 10.47
CA LEU A 79 -4.42 -2.43 11.14
C LEU A 79 -4.01 -0.98 10.87
N GLY A 80 -4.09 -0.53 9.62
CA GLY A 80 -3.78 0.84 9.23
C GLY A 80 -4.68 1.87 9.92
N SER A 81 -5.98 1.57 10.03
CA SER A 81 -6.97 2.41 10.69
C SER A 81 -6.75 2.47 12.21
N VAL A 82 -6.43 1.34 12.86
CA VAL A 82 -6.14 1.31 14.30
C VAL A 82 -4.85 2.09 14.62
N ILE A 83 -3.77 1.84 13.86
CA ILE A 83 -2.49 2.53 14.08
C ILE A 83 -2.63 4.02 13.76
N GLY A 84 -3.27 4.36 12.64
CA GLY A 84 -3.53 5.75 12.25
C GLY A 84 -4.43 6.48 13.25
N GLY A 85 -5.49 5.83 13.72
CA GLY A 85 -6.39 6.38 14.74
C GLY A 85 -5.68 6.71 16.04
N GLN A 86 -4.91 5.75 16.59
CA GLN A 86 -4.11 6.00 17.80
C GLN A 86 -3.06 7.09 17.59
N THR A 87 -2.46 7.15 16.40
CA THR A 87 -1.50 8.21 16.05
C THR A 87 -2.15 9.58 16.11
N VAL A 88 -3.32 9.74 15.49
CA VAL A 88 -4.05 11.00 15.49
C VAL A 88 -4.47 11.39 16.90
N GLU A 89 -4.95 10.44 17.70
CA GLU A 89 -5.41 10.67 19.07
C GLU A 89 -4.29 11.14 20.01
N HIS A 90 -3.09 10.56 19.90
CA HIS A 90 -1.97 10.85 20.82
C HIS A 90 -0.96 11.88 20.31
N TYR A 91 -0.73 11.94 19.00
CA TYR A 91 0.36 12.73 18.40
C TYR A 91 -0.12 13.77 17.37
N GLY A 92 -1.41 13.78 17.06
CA GLY A 92 -2.00 14.70 16.10
C GLY A 92 -1.86 14.26 14.63
N LEU A 93 -2.60 14.93 13.77
CA LEU A 93 -2.74 14.56 12.36
C LEU A 93 -1.43 14.73 11.56
N ASP A 94 -0.56 15.64 11.98
CA ASP A 94 0.70 15.97 11.31
C ASP A 94 1.74 14.84 11.36
N GLN A 95 1.58 13.87 12.27
CA GLN A 95 2.50 12.70 12.38
C GLN A 95 2.04 11.51 11.53
N THR A 96 0.80 11.54 11.02
CA THR A 96 0.24 10.44 10.23
C THR A 96 1.03 10.12 8.96
N PRO A 97 1.58 11.09 8.19
CA PRO A 97 2.33 10.79 6.97
C PRO A 97 3.64 10.05 7.27
N TRP A 98 4.31 10.43 8.36
CA TRP A 98 5.58 9.82 8.77
C TRP A 98 5.39 8.36 9.20
N ILE A 99 4.35 8.07 9.99
CA ILE A 99 4.04 6.70 10.41
C ILE A 99 3.59 5.85 9.22
N GLY A 100 2.80 6.42 8.30
CA GLY A 100 2.50 5.77 7.03
C GLY A 100 3.76 5.43 6.25
N ALA A 101 4.71 6.36 6.14
CA ALA A 101 5.97 6.15 5.43
C ALA A 101 6.78 5.01 6.06
N LEU A 102 6.81 4.92 7.40
CA LEU A 102 7.49 3.85 8.12
C LEU A 102 6.88 2.47 7.81
N ILE A 103 5.54 2.36 7.82
CA ILE A 103 4.84 1.10 7.49
C ILE A 103 5.17 0.67 6.05
N VAL A 104 5.09 1.60 5.10
CA VAL A 104 5.41 1.33 3.69
C VAL A 104 6.88 0.97 3.51
N LEU A 105 7.78 1.58 4.28
CA LEU A 105 9.21 1.27 4.25
C LEU A 105 9.51 -0.14 4.78
N VAL A 106 8.82 -0.58 5.84
CA VAL A 106 8.89 -1.98 6.31
C VAL A 106 8.39 -2.93 5.23
N ALA A 107 7.27 -2.62 4.57
CA ALA A 107 6.75 -3.43 3.46
C ALA A 107 7.75 -3.50 2.29
N LEU A 108 8.38 -2.38 1.93
CA LEU A 108 9.44 -2.34 0.91
C LEU A 108 10.62 -3.24 1.32
N LEU A 109 11.05 -3.18 2.58
CA LEU A 109 12.13 -4.01 3.10
C LEU A 109 11.80 -5.50 2.96
N LEU A 110 10.58 -5.90 3.32
CA LEU A 110 10.11 -7.28 3.17
C LEU A 110 10.10 -7.72 1.70
N VAL A 111 9.69 -6.86 0.77
CA VAL A 111 9.70 -7.14 -0.68
C VAL A 111 11.12 -7.21 -1.24
N VAL A 112 12.07 -6.45 -0.69
CA VAL A 112 13.48 -6.54 -1.07
C VAL A 112 14.10 -7.83 -0.55
N LEU A 113 13.82 -8.18 0.71
CA LEU A 113 14.33 -9.38 1.38
C LEU A 113 13.74 -10.68 0.84
N SER A 114 12.51 -10.68 0.33
CA SER A 114 11.86 -11.90 -0.18
C SER A 114 12.50 -12.47 -1.45
N GLY A 115 13.45 -11.76 -2.07
CA GLY A 115 14.25 -12.24 -3.21
C GLY A 115 13.42 -12.51 -4.48
N PRO A 116 14.04 -12.68 -5.67
CA PRO A 116 13.32 -13.13 -6.85
C PRO A 116 12.67 -14.48 -6.54
N ALA A 117 11.33 -14.55 -6.60
CA ALA A 117 10.61 -15.82 -6.60
C ALA A 117 11.21 -16.68 -7.71
N ARG A 118 11.97 -17.70 -7.31
CA ARG A 118 12.50 -18.72 -8.22
C ARG A 118 11.36 -19.59 -8.72
#